data_AF-A0A6J7RV12-F1
#
_entry.id   AF-A0A6J7RV12-F1
#
_cell.length_a   1.000
_cell.length_b   1.000
_cell.length_c   1.000
_cell.angle_alpha   90.00
_cell.angle_beta   90.00
_cell.angle_gamma   90.00
#
_symmetry.space_group_name_H-M   'P 1'
#
loop_
_entity.id
_entity.type
_entity.pdbx_description
1 polymer ?
#
loop_
_entity_poly.entity_id
_entity_poly.type
_entity_poly.pdbx_seq_one_letter_code
_entity_poly.pdbx_strand_id
1 'polypeptide(L)' 'MDVCGSLKDRHANLGEGHIGSAPFRDLLSHGATAGIPFILETPGNEPEHAREVELLKEFRNS' A
#
# COMPACT_ATOMS: atom_id res chain seq x y z
N MET A 1 -5.29 11.77 10.50
CA MET A 1 -5.80 10.97 9.38
C MET A 1 -7.19 10.46 9.72
N ASP A 2 -8.08 10.40 8.75
CA ASP A 2 -9.51 10.17 8.99
C ASP A 2 -9.83 8.68 9.17
N VAL A 3 -10.79 8.37 10.05
CA VAL A 3 -11.18 6.99 10.40
C VAL A 3 -12.20 6.41 9.39
N CYS A 4 -12.45 5.10 9.49
CA CYS A 4 -13.47 4.42 8.69
C CYS A 4 -14.84 5.13 8.79
N GLY A 5 -15.52 5.30 7.64
CA GLY A 5 -16.80 6.00 7.57
C GLY A 5 -16.70 7.53 7.45
N SER A 6 -15.49 8.10 7.39
CA SER A 6 -15.30 9.55 7.24
C SER A 6 -15.65 10.11 5.84
N LEU A 7 -15.82 9.24 4.85
CA LEU A 7 -16.12 9.60 3.45
C LEU A 7 -15.10 10.56 2.83
N LYS A 8 -13.84 10.48 3.27
CA LYS A 8 -12.75 11.27 2.73
C LYS A 8 -11.79 10.41 1.95
N ASP A 9 -11.36 10.94 0.82
CA ASP A 9 -10.32 10.37 -0.01
C ASP A 9 -8.97 11.01 0.36
N ARG A 10 -8.32 10.44 1.36
CA ARG A 10 -7.07 10.95 1.94
C ARG A 10 -6.08 9.79 2.01
N HIS A 11 -5.21 9.73 1.01
CA HIS A 11 -4.16 8.73 0.95
C HIS A 11 -3.10 8.98 2.03
N ALA A 12 -2.43 7.93 2.44
CA ALA A 12 -1.33 7.95 3.40
C ALA A 12 -0.27 6.95 2.96
N ASN A 13 1.00 7.20 3.31
CA ASN A 13 2.07 6.24 3.06
C ASN A 13 1.80 4.91 3.79
N LEU A 14 2.38 3.84 3.27
CA LEU A 14 2.17 2.47 3.73
C LEU A 14 2.50 2.33 5.21
N GLY A 15 1.52 1.88 5.99
CA GLY A 15 1.66 1.70 7.44
C GLY A 15 1.46 2.97 8.27
N GLU A 16 1.40 4.15 7.66
CA GLU A 16 1.18 5.42 8.37
C GLU A 16 -0.31 5.80 8.48
N GLY A 17 -1.16 5.15 7.66
CA GLY A 17 -2.61 5.26 7.72
C GLY A 17 -3.30 4.23 8.62
N HIS A 18 -4.62 4.30 8.72
CA HIS A 18 -5.43 3.42 9.57
C HIS A 18 -5.60 1.99 9.06
N ILE A 19 -5.27 1.72 7.80
CA ILE A 19 -5.27 0.37 7.23
C ILE A 19 -4.07 -0.44 7.75
N GLY A 20 -2.96 0.23 8.08
CA GLY A 20 -1.69 -0.43 8.39
C GLY A 20 -1.07 -1.11 7.17
N SER A 21 -0.01 -1.91 7.38
CA SER A 21 0.71 -2.61 6.30
C SER A 21 0.25 -4.04 6.06
N ALA A 22 -0.33 -4.71 7.07
CA ALA A 22 -0.71 -6.12 6.99
C ALA A 22 -1.71 -6.43 5.85
N PRO A 23 -2.76 -5.62 5.60
CA PRO A 23 -3.69 -5.88 4.50
C PRO A 23 -3.04 -5.83 3.11
N PHE A 24 -1.99 -5.01 2.94
CA PHE A 24 -1.23 -4.96 1.68
C PHE A 24 -0.40 -6.23 1.48
N ARG A 25 0.14 -6.81 2.56
CA ARG A 25 0.83 -8.11 2.49
C ARG A 25 -0.12 -9.23 2.10
N ASP A 26 -1.30 -9.27 2.69
CA ASP A 26 -2.32 -10.26 2.34
C ASP A 26 -2.77 -10.10 0.89
N LEU A 27 -3.02 -8.86 0.43
CA LEU A 27 -3.45 -8.57 -0.93
C LEU A 27 -2.39 -8.95 -1.99
N LEU A 28 -1.12 -8.67 -1.73
CA LEU A 28 -0.02 -8.89 -2.68
C LEU A 28 0.47 -10.33 -2.75
N SER A 29 0.32 -11.11 -1.67
CA SER A 29 0.61 -12.55 -1.65
C SER A 29 -0.57 -13.40 -2.15
N HIS A 30 -1.76 -12.82 -2.27
CA HIS A 30 -2.95 -13.56 -2.70
C HIS A 30 -2.88 -13.99 -4.18
N GLY A 31 -3.10 -15.28 -4.45
CA GLY A 31 -2.99 -15.84 -5.80
C GLY A 31 -3.88 -15.18 -6.86
N ALA A 32 -5.04 -14.62 -6.48
CA ALA A 32 -5.93 -13.90 -7.41
C ALA A 32 -5.33 -12.59 -7.96
N THR A 33 -4.29 -12.04 -7.33
CA THR A 33 -3.62 -10.81 -7.78
C THR A 33 -2.28 -11.11 -8.46
N ALA A 34 -1.96 -12.39 -8.70
CA ALA A 34 -0.74 -12.79 -9.38
C ALA A 34 -0.67 -12.19 -10.80
N GLY A 35 0.46 -11.56 -11.12
CA GLY A 35 0.68 -10.91 -12.42
C GLY A 35 -0.06 -9.58 -12.62
N ILE A 36 -0.87 -9.13 -11.67
CA ILE A 36 -1.58 -7.86 -11.77
C ILE A 36 -0.65 -6.70 -11.36
N PRO A 37 -0.59 -5.60 -12.13
CA PRO A 37 0.13 -4.40 -11.76
C PRO A 37 -0.61 -3.63 -10.66
N PHE A 38 0.15 -3.09 -9.71
CA PHE A 38 -0.34 -2.21 -8.65
C PHE A 38 0.33 -0.83 -8.81
N ILE A 39 -0.46 0.23 -8.70
CA ILE A 39 0.01 1.61 -8.78
C ILE A 39 -0.07 2.23 -7.38
N LEU A 40 1.02 2.87 -6.96
CA LEU A 40 1.09 3.56 -5.69
C LEU A 40 0.69 5.03 -5.91
N GLU A 41 -0.32 5.49 -5.18
CA GLU A 41 -0.81 6.88 -5.23
C GLU A 41 -0.65 7.58 -3.87
N THR A 42 0.34 7.16 -3.09
CA THR A 42 0.62 7.73 -1.77
C THR A 42 1.21 9.14 -1.90
N PRO A 43 1.00 10.02 -0.91
CA PRO A 43 1.63 11.33 -0.89
C PRO A 43 3.17 11.22 -0.89
N GLY A 44 3.86 12.09 -1.63
CA GLY A 44 5.33 12.10 -1.67
C GLY A 44 5.87 12.23 -3.09
N ASN A 45 7.21 12.20 -3.22
CA ASN A 45 7.91 12.20 -4.49
C ASN A 45 8.56 10.82 -4.75
N GLU A 46 9.28 10.71 -5.87
CA GLU A 46 9.92 9.45 -6.28
C GLU A 46 10.77 8.76 -5.20
N PRO A 47 11.59 9.45 -4.38
CA PRO A 47 12.39 8.78 -3.35
C PRO A 47 11.55 8.13 -2.24
N GLU A 48 10.46 8.78 -1.84
CA GLU A 48 9.50 8.20 -0.88
C GLU A 48 8.80 7.00 -1.49
N HIS A 49 8.34 7.11 -2.73
CA HIS A 49 7.71 6.02 -3.46
C HIS A 49 8.66 4.84 -3.68
N ALA A 50 9.95 5.08 -3.91
CA ALA A 50 10.93 4.01 -4.10
C ALA A 50 11.00 3.06 -2.89
N ARG A 51 11.00 3.61 -1.67
CA ARG A 51 11.00 2.82 -0.43
C ARG A 51 9.72 2.01 -0.26
N GLU A 52 8.59 2.60 -0.58
CA GLU A 52 7.29 1.92 -0.52
C GLU A 52 7.18 0.80 -1.56
N VAL A 53 7.72 1.02 -2.76
CA VAL A 53 7.79 0.01 -3.82
C VAL A 53 8.69 -1.16 -3.41
N GLU A 54 9.83 -0.90 -2.77
CA GLU A 54 10.69 -1.95 -2.22
C GLU A 54 9.95 -2.79 -1.17
N LEU A 55 9.26 -2.15 -0.23
CA LEU A 55 8.45 -2.83 0.78
C LEU A 55 7.34 -3.71 0.17
N LEU A 56 6.63 -3.22 -0.85
CA LEU A 56 5.58 -3.99 -1.53
C LEU A 56 6.16 -5.18 -2.31
N LYS A 57 7.37 -5.06 -2.86
CA LYS A 57 8.06 -6.19 -3.51
C LYS A 57 8.42 -7.28 -2.50
N GLU A 58 8.82 -6.93 -1.28
CA GLU A 58 9.05 -7.91 -0.21
C GLU A 58 7.76 -8.67 0.12
N PHE A 59 6.63 -7.96 0.22
CA PHE A 59 5.33 -8.58 0.53
C PHE A 59 4.82 -9.53 -0.55
N ARG A 60 5.13 -9.24 -1.82
CA ARG A 60 4.73 -10.12 -2.92
C ARG A 60 5.55 -11.42 -2.98
N ASN A 61 6.72 -11.44 -2.36
CA ASN A 61 7.63 -12.59 -2.36
C ASN A 61 7.59 -13.39 -1.04
N SER A 62 6.70 -13.03 -0.10
CA SER A 62 6.53 -13.68 1.20
C SER A 62 5.47 -14.77 1.20
#